data_AF-A0A954JCF6-F1
#
_entry.id   AF-A0A954JCF6-F1
#
_cell.length_a   1.000
_cell.length_b   1.000
_cell.length_c   1.000
_cell.angle_alpha   90.00
_cell.angle_beta   90.00
_cell.angle_gamma   90.00
#
_symmetry.space_group_name_H-M   'P 1'
#
loop_
_entity.id
_entity.type
_entity.pdbx_description
1 polymer ?
#
loop_
_entity_poly.entity_id
_entity_poly.type
_entity_poly.pdbx_seq_one_letter_code
_entity_poly.pdbx_strand_id
1 'polypeptide(L)' 'MSDIKVTHMGRSGYVEYEGKRYPIEMFAGGHFSIGFPAGHRHSRLQEHLDALKEFASSRQPEWFVENRSKKYQ' A
#
# COMPACT_ATOMS: atom_id res chain seq x y z
N MET A 1 -6.90 -3.69 16.79
CA MET A 1 -7.08 -2.94 15.53
C MET A 1 -5.77 -2.26 15.23
N SER A 2 -5.04 -2.80 14.27
CA SER A 2 -3.74 -2.25 13.88
C SER A 2 -3.97 -0.95 13.12
N ASP A 3 -3.39 0.14 13.60
CA ASP A 3 -3.63 1.49 13.07
C ASP A 3 -2.81 1.70 11.79
N ILE A 4 -3.50 1.82 10.64
CA ILE A 4 -2.89 2.14 9.36
C ILE A 4 -2.75 3.65 9.25
N LYS A 5 -1.52 4.15 9.23
CA LYS A 5 -1.24 5.59 9.12
C LYS A 5 -0.91 5.97 7.70
N VAL A 6 -1.68 6.90 7.14
CA VAL A 6 -1.38 7.48 5.83
C VAL A 6 -0.56 8.75 6.01
N THR A 7 0.68 8.74 5.53
CA THR A 7 1.51 9.95 5.44
C THR A 7 1.58 10.38 3.98
N HIS A 8 0.75 11.34 3.59
CA HIS A 8 0.65 11.84 2.22
C HIS A 8 1.24 13.24 2.10
N MET A 9 2.25 13.43 1.25
CA MET A 9 2.84 14.74 0.92
C MET A 9 2.62 15.04 -0.56
N GLY A 10 1.40 15.45 -0.91
CA GLY A 10 1.10 15.95 -2.26
C GLY A 10 1.12 14.86 -3.35
N ARG A 11 2.20 14.75 -4.12
CA ARG A 11 2.33 13.79 -5.25
C ARG A 11 2.93 12.45 -4.84
N SER A 12 3.34 12.29 -3.59
CA SER A 12 3.94 11.07 -3.08
C SER A 12 3.65 10.91 -1.59
N GLY A 13 3.64 9.68 -1.11
CA GLY A 13 3.42 9.37 0.28
C GLY A 13 3.77 7.93 0.61
N TYR A 14 3.46 7.53 1.83
CA TYR A 14 3.50 6.15 2.23
C TYR A 14 2.39 5.83 3.23
N VAL A 15 1.96 4.59 3.22
CA VAL A 15 1.17 4.00 4.28
C VAL A 15 2.11 3.31 5.26
N GLU A 16 2.01 3.61 6.55
CA GLU A 16 2.73 2.93 7.61
C GLU A 16 1.79 1.96 8.32
N TYR A 17 2.20 0.69 8.40
CA TYR A 17 1.48 -0.37 9.09
C TYR A 17 2.47 -1.21 9.87
N GLU A 18 2.29 -1.29 11.20
CA GLU A 18 3.17 -2.00 12.12
C GLU A 18 4.66 -1.63 11.95
N GLY A 19 4.95 -0.34 11.75
CA GLY A 19 6.30 0.19 11.55
C GLY A 19 6.89 -0.08 10.16
N LYS A 20 6.17 -0.75 9.25
CA LYS A 20 6.56 -0.91 7.85
C LYS A 20 5.91 0.15 6.99
N ARG A 21 6.71 0.73 6.09
CA ARG A 21 6.27 1.78 5.16
C ARG A 21 6.07 1.20 3.76
N TYR A 22 4.91 1.49 3.19
CA TYR A 22 4.50 1.08 1.86
C TYR A 22 4.30 2.33 1.00
N PRO A 23 5.08 2.53 -0.07
CA PRO A 23 4.97 3.72 -0.89
C PRO A 23 3.57 3.84 -1.52
N ILE A 24 3.06 5.07 -1.61
CA ILE A 24 1.84 5.39 -2.34
C ILE A 24 2.23 6.06 -3.65
N GLU A 25 1.68 5.57 -4.76
CA GLU A 25 1.78 6.20 -6.08
C GLU A 25 0.41 6.69 -6.53
N MET A 26 0.36 7.88 -7.14
CA MET A 26 -0.85 8.38 -7.77
C MET A 26 -0.87 7.94 -9.24
N PHE A 27 -1.96 7.30 -9.66
CA PHE A 27 -2.22 6.93 -11.04
C PHE A 27 -2.92 8.05 -11.80
N ALA A 28 -2.69 8.09 -13.12
CA ALA A 28 -3.48 8.94 -14.01
C ALA A 28 -4.97 8.57 -13.88
N GLY A 29 -5.81 9.53 -13.50
CA GLY A 29 -7.23 9.30 -13.18
C GLY A 29 -7.63 9.57 -11.72
N GLY A 30 -6.69 9.97 -10.85
CA GLY A 30 -7.01 10.34 -9.47
C GLY A 30 -7.09 9.16 -8.50
N HIS A 31 -6.65 7.98 -8.93
CA HIS A 31 -6.54 6.78 -8.10
C HIS A 31 -5.17 6.70 -7.43
N PHE A 32 -5.10 5.95 -6.33
CA PHE A 32 -3.86 5.73 -5.60
C PHE A 32 -3.52 4.24 -5.58
N SER A 33 -2.24 3.89 -5.69
CA SER A 33 -1.77 2.53 -5.46
C SER A 33 -0.78 2.49 -4.30
N ILE A 34 -0.85 1.42 -3.51
CA ILE A 34 0.08 1.10 -2.44
C ILE A 34 1.05 0.05 -2.98
N GLY A 35 2.33 0.40 -3.08
CA GLY A 35 3.38 -0.51 -3.52
C GLY A 35 3.73 -1.51 -2.43
N PHE A 36 3.36 -2.77 -2.62
CA PHE A 36 3.70 -3.87 -1.73
C PHE A 36 4.97 -4.57 -2.24
N PRO A 37 6.01 -4.78 -1.41
CA PRO A 37 7.23 -5.45 -1.84
C PRO A 37 6.93 -6.91 -2.19
N ALA A 38 7.42 -7.36 -3.35
CA ALA A 38 7.35 -8.77 -3.67
C ALA A 38 8.63 -9.47 -3.26
N GLY A 39 8.46 -10.41 -2.36
CA GLY A 39 9.56 -11.21 -1.86
C GLY A 39 9.20 -11.66 -0.47
N HIS A 40 9.13 -12.98 -0.30
CA HIS A 40 8.98 -13.66 0.98
C HIS A 40 7.62 -13.48 1.66
N ARG A 41 6.67 -14.35 1.29
CA ARG A 41 5.39 -14.56 1.98
C ARG A 41 5.60 -15.23 3.34
N HIS A 42 6.23 -14.53 4.29
CA HIS A 42 6.09 -14.90 5.70
C HIS A 42 4.70 -14.47 6.18
N SER A 43 4.08 -15.18 7.14
CA SER A 43 2.71 -14.94 7.60
C SER A 43 2.41 -13.47 7.89
N ARG A 44 3.37 -12.75 8.50
CA ARG A 44 3.25 -11.31 8.77
C ARG A 44 3.06 -10.47 7.51
N LEU A 45 3.74 -10.77 6.40
CA LEU A 45 3.53 -10.01 5.15
C LEU A 45 2.18 -10.32 4.52
N GLN A 46 1.63 -11.52 4.70
CA GLN A 46 0.27 -11.82 4.26
C GLN A 46 -0.75 -11.02 5.07
N GLU A 47 -0.61 -10.96 6.39
CA GLU A 47 -1.45 -10.14 7.27
C GLU A 47 -1.41 -8.66 6.87
N HIS A 48 -0.22 -8.13 6.56
CA HIS A 48 -0.08 -6.76 6.06
C HIS A 48 -0.78 -6.58 4.70
N LEU A 49 -0.69 -7.55 3.79
CA LEU A 49 -1.34 -7.48 2.48
C LEU A 49 -2.87 -7.44 2.60
N ASP A 50 -3.44 -8.29 3.44
CA ASP A 50 -4.89 -8.33 3.67
C ASP A 50 -5.38 -7.04 4.35
N ALA A 51 -4.65 -6.53 5.35
CA ALA A 51 -4.96 -5.26 5.99
C ALA A 51 -4.89 -4.06 5.03
N LEU A 52 -3.87 -4.02 4.15
CA LEU A 52 -3.74 -2.96 3.15
C LEU A 52 -4.82 -3.04 2.06
N LYS A 53 -5.27 -4.23 1.70
CA LYS A 53 -6.39 -4.41 0.75
C LYS A 53 -7.71 -3.94 1.35
N GLU A 54 -7.99 -4.32 2.59
CA GLU A 54 -9.20 -3.87 3.30
C GLU A 54 -9.19 -2.34 3.44
N PHE A 55 -8.04 -1.78 3.82
CA PHE A 55 -7.84 -0.33 3.85
C PHE A 55 -8.09 0.33 2.49
N ALA A 56 -7.53 -0.22 1.42
CA ALA A 56 -7.68 0.32 0.08
C ALA A 56 -9.15 0.31 -0.39
N SER A 57 -9.88 -0.78 -0.14
CA SER A 57 -11.31 -0.89 -0.45
C SER A 57 -12.20 0.05 0.37
N SER A 58 -11.75 0.49 1.55
CA SER A 58 -12.50 1.43 2.40
C SER A 58 -12.32 2.90 2.02
N ARG A 59 -11.42 3.23 1.08
CA ARG A 59 -11.05 4.61 0.72
C ARG A 59 -11.69 5.05 -0.60
N GLN A 60 -12.04 6.34 -0.65
CA GLN A 60 -12.48 7.05 -1.86
C GLN A 60 -11.59 8.28 -2.11
N PRO A 61 -11.13 8.56 -3.34
CA PRO A 61 -11.27 7.75 -4.57
C PRO A 61 -10.63 6.36 -4.42
N GLU A 62 -10.92 5.40 -5.30
CA GLU A 62 -10.52 3.99 -5.16
C GLU A 62 -8.99 3.82 -5.07
N TRP A 63 -8.53 3.01 -4.10
CA TRP A 63 -7.12 2.66 -3.90
C TRP A 63 -6.88 1.20 -4.31
N PHE A 64 -5.68 0.90 -4.79
CA PHE A 64 -5.26 -0.46 -5.14
C PHE A 64 -3.97 -0.85 -4.41
N VAL A 65 -3.75 -2.14 -4.20
CA VAL A 65 -2.47 -2.64 -3.68
C VAL A 65 -1.75 -3.35 -4.81
N GLU A 66 -0.64 -2.76 -5.28
CA GLU A 66 0.16 -3.33 -6.35
C GLU A 66 1.34 -4.12 -5.80
N ASN A 67 1.50 -5.34 -6.30
CA ASN A 67 2.66 -6.14 -5.98
C ASN A 67 3.85 -5.66 -6.82
N ARG A 68 4.78 -4.91 -6.22
CA ARG A 68 6.00 -4.40 -6.88
C ARG A 68 7.03 -5.51 -7.12
N SER A 69 6.62 -6.64 -7.71
CA SER A 69 7.54 -7.75 -8.05
C SER A 69 8.41 -7.47 -9.25
N LYS A 70 8.03 -6.52 -10.10
CA LYS A 70 8.68 -6.32 -11.39
C LYS A 70 8.62 -4.85 -11.78
N LYS A 71 9.53 -4.04 -11.22
CA LYS A 71 9.85 -2.74 -11.83
C LYS A 71 11.34 -2.39 -11.74
N TYR A 72 12.18 -3.41 -11.64
CA TYR A 72 13.61 -3.36 -11.91
C TYR A 72 14.00 -4.68 -12.61
N GLN A 73 13.63 -4.79 -13.88
CA GLN A 73 14.39 -5.59 -14.85
C GLN A 73 15.19 -4.60 -15.69
#